data_AF-A0A9E5IHR4-F1
#
_entry.id   AF-A0A9E5IHR4-F1
#
_cell.length_a   1.000
_cell.length_b   1.000
_cell.length_c   1.000
_cell.angle_alpha   90.00
_cell.angle_beta   90.00
_cell.angle_gamma   90.00
#
_symmetry.space_group_name_H-M   'P 1'
#
loop_
_entity.id
_entity.type
_entity.pdbx_description
1 polymer ?
#
loop_
_entity_poly.entity_id
_entity_poly.type
_entity_poly.pdbx_seq_one_letter_code
_entity_poly.pdbx_strand_id
1 'polypeptide(L)'
;MVRLTGFSPRSVAKWSQGETPSPKQGKALVEMDRLFDGLARVIEPAQVGRWLTQPNSAFDGFTPLQVVERGELDRIWRMLYDLESGQPS
;
A
#
# COMPACT_ATOMS: atom_id res chain seq x y z
N MET A 1 -6.01 -12.58 -3.76
CA MET A 1 -4.99 -11.55 -4.03
C MET A 1 -5.62 -10.43 -4.87
N VAL A 2 -6.51 -9.60 -4.27
CA VAL A 2 -7.29 -8.58 -5.01
C VAL A 2 -7.52 -7.26 -4.22
N ARG A 3 -7.31 -7.20 -2.90
CA ARG A 3 -7.72 -6.02 -2.10
C ARG A 3 -6.64 -4.97 -1.83
N LEU A 4 -5.41 -5.16 -2.28
CA LEU A 4 -4.31 -4.24 -1.95
C LEU A 4 -4.27 -2.96 -2.77
N THR A 5 -5.03 -2.88 -3.85
CA THR A 5 -4.92 -1.77 -4.80
C THR A 5 -5.93 -0.64 -4.53
N GLY A 6 -6.92 -0.86 -3.65
CA GLY A 6 -8.09 0.01 -3.53
C GLY A 6 -8.96 0.05 -4.80
N PHE A 7 -8.54 -0.60 -5.89
CA PHE A 7 -9.26 -0.70 -7.15
C PHE A 7 -10.08 -1.99 -7.19
N SER A 8 -11.22 -1.92 -7.85
CA SER A 8 -12.03 -3.11 -8.07
C SER A 8 -11.24 -4.15 -8.89
N PRO A 9 -11.38 -5.47 -8.61
CA PRO A 9 -10.79 -6.52 -9.45
C PRO A 9 -11.13 -6.38 -10.94
N ARG A 10 -12.30 -5.81 -11.24
CA ARG A 10 -12.75 -5.52 -12.60
C ARG A 10 -11.90 -4.45 -13.30
N SER A 11 -11.51 -3.40 -12.58
CA SER A 11 -10.61 -2.36 -13.09
C SER A 11 -9.23 -2.94 -13.39
N VAL A 12 -8.72 -3.79 -12.49
CA VAL A 12 -7.43 -4.47 -12.69
C VAL A 12 -7.48 -5.42 -13.88
N ALA A 13 -8.57 -6.18 -14.04
CA ALA A 13 -8.76 -7.08 -15.19
C ALA A 13 -8.75 -6.32 -16.53
N LYS A 14 -9.45 -5.18 -16.61
CA LYS A 14 -9.45 -4.31 -17.79
C LYS A 14 -8.04 -3.85 -18.18
N TRP A 15 -7.24 -3.43 -17.20
CA TRP A 15 -5.86 -3.01 -17.45
C TRP A 15 -4.96 -4.18 -17.89
N SER A 16 -5.15 -5.37 -17.31
CA SER A 16 -4.44 -6.57 -17.76
C SER A 16 -4.75 -6.97 -19.22
N GLN A 17 -5.89 -6.51 -19.75
CA GLN A 17 -6.32 -6.71 -21.13
C GLN A 17 -5.89 -5.56 -22.06
N GLY A 18 -5.10 -4.59 -21.57
CA GLY A 18 -4.55 -3.48 -22.35
C GLY A 18 -5.36 -2.19 -22.31
N GLU A 19 -6.43 -2.10 -21.51
CA GLU A 19 -7.14 -0.83 -21.31
C GLU A 19 -6.28 0.13 -20.48
N THR A 20 -6.03 1.35 -20.97
CA THR A 20 -5.21 2.33 -20.24
C THR A 20 -5.98 2.89 -19.03
N PRO A 21 -5.39 2.92 -17.83
CA PRO A 21 -5.99 3.60 -16.69
C PRO A 21 -6.20 5.09 -16.96
N SER A 22 -7.25 5.68 -16.38
CA SER A 22 -7.37 7.15 -16.37
C SER A 22 -6.16 7.80 -15.66
N PRO A 23 -5.85 9.09 -15.91
CA PRO A 23 -4.72 9.77 -15.26
C PRO A 23 -4.73 9.66 -13.72
N LYS A 24 -5.91 9.74 -13.09
CA LYS A 24 -6.08 9.55 -11.64
C LYS A 24 -5.72 8.14 -11.20
N GLN A 25 -6.13 7.12 -11.96
CA GLN A 25 -5.82 5.72 -11.67
C GLN A 25 -4.34 5.41 -11.91
N GLY A 26 -3.76 5.96 -12.98
CA GLY A 26 -2.33 5.85 -13.25
C GLY A 26 -1.48 6.45 -12.13
N LYS A 27 -1.85 7.63 -11.62
CA LYS A 27 -1.17 8.23 -10.46
C LYS A 27 -1.20 7.33 -9.23
N ALA A 28 -2.37 6.78 -8.90
CA ALA A 28 -2.50 5.89 -7.75
C ALA A 28 -1.77 4.54 -7.94
N LEU A 29 -1.67 4.01 -9.17
CA LEU A 29 -0.82 2.85 -9.46
C LEU A 29 0.67 3.14 -9.22
N VAL A 30 1.16 4.31 -9.65
CA VAL A 30 2.55 4.74 -9.39
C VAL A 30 2.79 4.95 -7.90
N GLU A 31 1.84 5.53 -7.17
CA GLU A 31 1.94 5.69 -5.71
C GLU A 31 2.02 4.32 -4.99
N MET A 32 1.24 3.34 -5.43
CA MET A 32 1.31 1.98 -4.89
C MET A 32 2.63 1.28 -5.22
N ASP A 33 3.13 1.43 -6.44
CA ASP A 33 4.42 0.85 -6.85
C ASP A 33 5.55 1.35 -5.94
N ARG A 34 5.60 2.68 -5.73
CA ARG A 34 6.53 3.30 -4.79
C ARG A 34 6.35 2.82 -3.35
N LEU A 35 5.10 2.56 -2.92
CA LEU A 35 4.83 2.05 -1.59
C LEU A 35 5.44 0.65 -1.42
N PHE A 36 5.26 -0.23 -2.41
CA PHE A 36 5.86 -1.56 -2.37
C PHE A 36 7.39 -1.49 -2.38
N ASP A 37 7.98 -0.58 -3.16
CA ASP A 37 9.42 -0.34 -3.14
C ASP A 37 9.93 0.13 -1.78
N GLY A 38 9.20 1.04 -1.11
CA GLY A 38 9.53 1.49 0.25
C GLY A 38 9.41 0.34 1.26
N LEU A 39 8.30 -0.41 1.22
CA LEU A 39 8.09 -1.58 2.08
C LEU A 39 9.19 -2.63 1.92
N ALA A 40 9.62 -2.91 0.68
CA ALA A 40 10.67 -3.89 0.41
C ALA A 40 12.05 -3.49 0.98
N ARG A 41 12.26 -2.21 1.32
CA ARG A 41 13.51 -1.73 1.97
C ARG A 41 13.51 -1.97 3.47
N VAL A 42 12.34 -2.04 4.10
CA VAL A 42 12.20 -2.11 5.56
C VAL A 42 11.60 -3.43 6.06
N ILE A 43 10.97 -4.20 5.18
CA ILE A 43 10.31 -5.47 5.48
C ILE A 43 10.71 -6.50 4.43
N GLU A 44 11.09 -7.69 4.90
CA GLU A 44 11.32 -8.86 4.04
C GLU A 44 10.09 -9.14 3.15
N PRO A 45 10.23 -9.33 1.83
CA PRO A 45 9.10 -9.53 0.92
C PRO A 45 8.10 -10.62 1.37
N ALA A 46 8.61 -11.70 1.97
CA ALA A 46 7.80 -12.80 2.50
C ALA A 46 6.91 -12.39 3.70
N GLN A 47 7.27 -11.32 4.42
CA GLN A 47 6.51 -10.80 5.56
C GLN A 47 5.49 -9.72 5.19
N VAL A 48 5.56 -9.15 3.99
CA VAL A 48 4.66 -8.05 3.55
C VAL A 48 3.19 -8.44 3.69
N GLY A 49 2.81 -9.64 3.24
CA GLY A 49 1.42 -10.12 3.34
C GLY A 49 0.93 -10.22 4.80
N ARG A 50 1.79 -10.68 5.71
CA ARG A 50 1.50 -10.75 7.13
C ARG A 50 1.38 -9.34 7.74
N TRP A 51 2.35 -8.46 7.46
CA TRP A 51 2.33 -7.10 7.97
C TRP A 51 1.05 -6.35 7.55
N LEU A 52 0.64 -6.46 6.29
CA LEU A 52 -0.58 -5.85 5.76
C LEU A 52 -1.88 -6.30 6.47
N THR A 53 -1.87 -7.48 7.07
CA THR A 53 -3.06 -8.12 7.67
C THR A 53 -3.03 -8.15 9.20
N GLN A 54 -1.94 -7.72 9.83
CA GLN A 54 -1.83 -7.66 11.28
C GLN A 54 -2.18 -6.26 11.82
N PRO A 55 -2.89 -6.18 12.96
CA PRO A 55 -3.07 -4.92 13.68
C PRO A 55 -1.73 -4.24 13.96
N ASN A 56 -1.66 -2.94 13.72
CA ASN A 56 -0.47 -2.15 13.97
C ASN A 56 -0.83 -0.97 14.90
N SER A 57 -0.10 -0.82 16.00
CA SER A 57 -0.32 0.26 16.98
C SER A 57 -0.06 1.65 16.39
N ALA A 58 0.83 1.78 15.40
CA ALA A 58 1.03 3.03 14.66
C ALA A 58 -0.23 3.47 13.88
N PHE A 59 -1.18 2.54 13.69
CA PHE A 59 -2.43 2.74 12.96
C PHE A 59 -3.66 2.59 13.87
N ASP A 60 -3.57 2.97 15.15
CA ASP A 60 -4.66 2.89 16.12
C ASP A 60 -5.25 1.46 16.26
N GLY A 61 -4.42 0.44 16.02
CA GLY A 61 -4.83 -0.96 16.03
C GLY A 61 -5.49 -1.44 14.74
N PHE A 62 -5.63 -0.60 13.72
CA PHE A 62 -6.03 -1.05 12.38
C PHE A 62 -4.89 -1.80 11.69
N THR A 63 -5.26 -2.67 10.75
CA THR A 63 -4.27 -3.25 9.85
C THR A 63 -3.86 -2.23 8.79
N PRO A 64 -2.63 -2.31 8.23
CA PRO A 64 -2.23 -1.44 7.14
C PRO A 64 -3.18 -1.50 5.94
N LEU A 65 -3.75 -2.68 5.65
CA LEU A 65 -4.76 -2.82 4.60
C LEU A 65 -6.02 -1.97 4.87
N GLN A 66 -6.50 -1.94 6.12
CA GLN A 66 -7.65 -1.12 6.49
C GLN A 66 -7.37 0.39 6.38
N VAL A 67 -6.12 0.81 6.65
CA VAL A 67 -5.67 2.21 6.47
C VAL A 67 -5.74 2.61 4.99
N VAL A 68 -5.25 1.74 4.09
CA VAL A 68 -5.36 1.97 2.63
C VAL A 68 -6.82 2.05 2.20
N GLU A 69 -7.66 1.11 2.66
CA GLU A 69 -9.09 1.07 2.31
C GLU A 69 -9.87 2.31 2.77
N ARG A 70 -9.37 3.03 3.79
CA ARG A 70 -9.94 4.29 4.29
C ARG A 70 -9.42 5.54 3.57
N GLY A 71 -8.47 5.38 2.65
CA GLY A 71 -7.82 6.50 1.97
C GLY A 71 -6.78 7.22 2.82
N GLU A 72 -6.32 6.61 3.92
CA GLU A 72 -5.34 7.18 4.86
C GLU A 72 -3.90 6.80 4.50
N LEU A 73 -3.58 6.68 3.20
CA LEU A 73 -2.29 6.18 2.70
C LEU A 73 -1.09 6.98 3.23
N ASP A 74 -1.28 8.29 3.50
CA ASP A 74 -0.25 9.17 4.07
C ASP A 74 0.29 8.67 5.42
N ARG A 75 -0.51 7.94 6.21
CA ARG A 75 -0.05 7.35 7.47
C ARG A 75 0.98 6.25 7.25
N ILE A 76 0.81 5.46 6.19
CA ILE A 76 1.77 4.41 5.83
C ILE A 76 3.08 5.05 5.35
N TRP A 77 2.99 6.11 4.54
CA TRP A 77 4.16 6.86 4.10
C TRP A 77 4.97 7.43 5.25
N ARG A 78 4.30 8.00 6.25
CA ARG A 78 4.98 8.52 7.44
C ARG A 78 5.73 7.43 8.19
N MET A 79 5.07 6.29 8.45
CA MET A 79 5.70 5.15 9.11
C MET A 79 6.93 4.64 8.33
N LEU A 80 6.84 4.54 7.00
CA LEU A 80 7.98 4.16 6.16
C LEU A 80 9.13 5.16 6.27
N TYR A 81 8.84 6.46 6.21
CA TYR A 81 9.85 7.50 6.37
C TYR A 81 10.54 7.43 7.74
N ASP A 82 9.78 7.22 8.81
CA ASP A 82 10.31 7.10 10.17
C ASP A 82 11.24 5.87 10.28
N LEU A 83 10.83 4.73 9.72
CA LEU A 83 11.64 3.51 9.67
C LEU A 83 12.93 3.67 8.84
N GLU A 84 12.86 4.33 7.68
CA GLU A 84 14.02 4.58 6.81
C GLU A 84 14.98 5.61 7.40
N SER A 85 14.48 6.62 8.11
CA SER A 85 15.29 7.67 8.75
C SER A 85 15.90 7.25 10.08
N GLY A 86 15.48 6.10 10.62
CA GLY A 86 15.93 5.60 11.93
C GLY A 86 15.34 6.39 13.11
N GLN A 87 14.32 7.22 12.88
CA GLN A 87 13.58 7.89 13.95
C GLN A 87 12.46 6.97 14.46
N PRO A 88 12.29 6.80 15.79
CA PRO A 88 11.22 5.97 16.32
C PRO A 88 9.86 6.59 15.97
N SER A 89 8.95 5.75 15.46
CA SER A 89 7.52 6.04 15.23
C SER A 89 6.65 5.67 16.42
#